data_AF-A0A1J3HDT9-F1
#
_entry.id   AF-A0A1J3HDT9-F1
#
_cell.length_a   1.000
_cell.length_b   1.000
_cell.length_c   1.000
_cell.angle_alpha   90.00
_cell.angle_beta   90.00
_cell.angle_gamma   90.00
#
_symmetry.space_group_name_H-M   'P 1'
#
loop_
_entity.id
_entity.type
_entity.pdbx_description
1 polymer ?
#
loop_
_entity_poly.entity_id
_entity_poly.type
_entity_poly.pdbx_seq_one_letter_code
_entity_poly.pdbx_strand_id
1 'polypeptide(L)'
;FYVGGKDGWVPTPSEDYTHWSHRNRFQINDTLYFKYAKGKDSVLEVSEEEYKTCNTTHPITSLLDGESLFVLGRSGPFFFVSGNSE
;
A
#
# COMPACT_ATOMS: atom_id res chain seq x y z
N PHE A 1 5.77 -9.16 3.94
CA PHE A 1 4.85 -9.44 2.83
C PHE A 1 5.18 -8.55 1.65
N TYR A 2 5.48 -9.13 0.48
CA TYR A 2 5.71 -8.38 -0.76
C TYR A 2 4.36 -8.01 -1.37
N VAL A 3 3.99 -6.73 -1.28
CA VAL A 3 2.71 -6.24 -1.81
C VAL A 3 2.71 -6.36 -3.33
N GLY A 4 1.66 -6.99 -3.90
CA GLY A 4 1.58 -7.30 -5.33
C GLY A 4 2.54 -8.42 -5.78
N GLY A 5 3.20 -9.11 -4.86
CA GLY A 5 4.07 -10.25 -5.16
C GLY A 5 5.25 -9.86 -6.06
N LYS A 6 5.32 -10.46 -7.24
CA LYS A 6 6.42 -10.26 -8.20
C LYS A 6 6.36 -8.89 -8.89
N ASP A 7 5.16 -8.33 -9.06
CA ASP A 7 4.96 -7.08 -9.81
C ASP A 7 5.24 -5.86 -8.93
N GLY A 8 5.08 -6.02 -7.61
CA GLY A 8 5.21 -4.93 -6.65
C GLY A 8 3.99 -4.03 -6.65
N TRP A 9 4.22 -2.76 -6.34
CA TRP A 9 3.22 -1.71 -6.33
C TRP A 9 3.21 -0.99 -7.68
N VAL A 10 2.27 -1.40 -8.53
CA VAL A 10 2.03 -0.88 -9.89
C VAL A 10 0.52 -0.65 -10.13
N PRO A 11 0.14 0.22 -11.08
CA PRO A 11 -1.27 0.49 -11.40
C PRO A 11 -2.03 -0.72 -11.96
N THR A 12 -1.34 -1.57 -12.72
CA THR A 12 -1.92 -2.74 -13.41
C THR A 12 -1.17 -4.03 -13.03
N PRO A 13 -1.39 -4.56 -11.81
CA PRO A 13 -0.74 -5.79 -11.37
C PRO A 13 -1.34 -7.01 -12.07
N SER A 14 -0.58 -8.12 -12.16
CA SER A 14 -1.10 -9.40 -12.67
C SER A 14 -2.06 -10.11 -11.71
N GLU A 15 -2.05 -9.71 -10.43
CA GLU A 15 -2.99 -10.13 -9.39
C GLU A 15 -3.57 -8.88 -8.70
N ASP A 16 -4.90 -8.80 -8.60
CA ASP A 16 -5.57 -7.70 -7.89
C ASP A 16 -5.15 -7.63 -6.41
N TYR A 17 -4.89 -6.41 -5.90
CA TYR A 17 -4.48 -6.22 -4.51
C TYR A 17 -5.53 -6.71 -3.50
N THR A 18 -6.81 -6.69 -3.85
CA THR A 18 -7.90 -7.28 -3.04
C THR A 18 -7.73 -8.79 -2.90
N HIS A 19 -7.44 -9.48 -4.00
CA HIS A 19 -7.22 -10.92 -3.96
C HIS A 19 -5.94 -11.25 -3.19
N TRP A 20 -4.85 -10.52 -3.46
CA TRP A 20 -3.59 -10.64 -2.74
C TRP A 20 -3.77 -10.46 -1.23
N SER A 21 -4.51 -9.43 -0.79
CA SER A 21 -4.69 -9.17 0.64
C SER A 21 -5.55 -10.26 1.31
N HIS A 22 -6.59 -10.74 0.65
CA HIS A 22 -7.49 -11.78 1.17
C HIS A 22 -6.81 -13.14 1.39
N ARG A 23 -5.86 -13.52 0.51
CA ARG A 23 -5.13 -14.79 0.63
C ARG A 23 -3.97 -14.74 1.64
N ASN A 24 -3.55 -13.55 2.07
CA ASN A 24 -2.55 -13.40 3.12
C ASN A 24 -3.22 -13.31 4.50
N ARG A 25 -2.45 -13.61 5.54
CA ARG A 25 -2.86 -13.49 6.94
C ARG A 25 -1.87 -12.58 7.63
N PHE A 26 -2.33 -11.41 8.04
CA PHE A 26 -1.51 -10.39 8.68
C PHE A 26 -1.71 -10.42 10.19
N GLN A 27 -0.62 -10.23 10.92
CA GLN A 27 -0.57 -10.09 12.38
C GLN A 27 0.11 -8.78 12.74
N ILE A 28 -0.07 -8.36 14.00
CA ILE A 28 0.66 -7.20 14.54
C ILE A 28 2.17 -7.50 14.45
N ASN A 29 2.95 -6.47 14.09
CA ASN A 29 4.40 -6.49 13.83
C ASN A 29 4.83 -7.17 12.52
N ASP A 30 3.90 -7.68 11.71
CA ASP A 30 4.24 -8.04 10.34
C ASP A 30 4.61 -6.79 9.53
N THR A 31 5.49 -6.98 8.55
CA THR A 31 5.98 -5.89 7.70
C THR A 31 5.48 -6.07 6.28
N LEU A 32 4.86 -5.02 5.73
CA LEU A 32 4.57 -4.89 4.31
C LEU A 32 5.77 -4.26 3.61
N TYR A 33 6.15 -4.84 2.47
CA TYR A 33 7.20 -4.32 1.61
C TYR A 33 6.57 -3.85 0.31
N PHE A 34 6.69 -2.55 0.05
CA PHE A 34 6.20 -1.89 -1.14
C PHE A 34 7.38 -1.59 -2.06
N LYS A 35 7.33 -2.14 -3.28
CA LYS A 35 8.32 -1.91 -4.32
C LYS A 35 7.69 -1.16 -5.48
N TYR A 36 8.15 0.04 -5.76
CA TYR A 36 7.67 0.93 -6.82
C TYR A 36 8.83 1.79 -7.33
N ALA A 37 8.65 2.41 -8.50
CA ALA A 37 9.68 3.28 -9.06
C ALA A 37 9.78 4.58 -8.26
N LYS A 38 10.90 4.77 -7.55
CA LYS A 38 11.18 5.99 -6.78
C LYS A 38 11.01 7.23 -7.66
N GLY A 39 10.25 8.21 -7.16
CA GLY A 39 9.98 9.48 -7.87
C GLY A 39 8.95 9.39 -8.99
N LYS A 40 8.43 8.20 -9.31
CA LYS A 40 7.26 8.02 -10.19
C LYS A 40 5.98 7.73 -9.43
N ASP A 41 6.10 7.05 -8.30
CA ASP A 41 4.96 6.71 -7.45
C ASP A 41 5.36 6.83 -5.97
N SER A 42 4.36 6.69 -5.12
CA SER A 42 4.43 6.66 -3.66
C SER A 42 3.31 5.79 -3.10
N VAL A 43 3.47 5.35 -1.86
CA VAL A 43 2.43 4.64 -1.13
C VAL A 43 1.96 5.51 0.02
N LEU A 44 0.66 5.75 0.08
CA LEU A 44 0.02 6.59 1.07
C LEU A 44 -0.87 5.72 1.96
N GLU A 45 -0.62 5.71 3.27
CA GLU A 45 -1.62 5.21 4.24
C GLU A 45 -2.69 6.28 4.41
N VAL A 46 -3.96 5.91 4.27
CA VAL A 46 -5.11 6.81 4.33
C VAL A 46 -6.21 6.24 5.24
N SER A 47 -7.20 7.07 5.57
CA SER A 47 -8.41 6.61 6.23
C SER A 47 -9.31 5.77 5.29
N GLU A 48 -10.29 5.06 5.84
CA GLU A 48 -11.26 4.29 5.04
C GLU A 48 -12.07 5.19 4.09
N GLU A 49 -12.43 6.41 4.54
CA GLU A 49 -13.19 7.38 3.74
C GLU A 49 -12.37 7.86 2.54
N GLU A 50 -11.10 8.21 2.79
CA GLU A 50 -10.18 8.65 1.75
C GLU A 50 -9.84 7.52 0.77
N TYR A 51 -9.72 6.28 1.26
CA TYR A 51 -9.55 5.11 0.40
C TYR A 51 -10.74 4.94 -0.56
N LYS A 52 -11.98 5.06 -0.05
CA LYS A 52 -13.20 4.92 -0.88
C LYS A 52 -13.35 6.02 -1.93
N THR A 53 -12.76 7.19 -1.69
CA THR A 53 -12.86 8.36 -2.57
C THR A 53 -11.59 8.61 -3.37
N CYS A 54 -10.56 7.77 -3.23
CA CYS A 54 -9.21 7.97 -3.76
C CYS A 54 -8.62 9.35 -3.40
N ASN A 55 -8.94 9.87 -2.21
CA ASN A 55 -8.44 11.15 -1.74
C ASN A 55 -7.02 11.00 -1.18
N THR A 56 -6.05 11.64 -1.83
CA THR A 56 -4.62 11.58 -1.47
C THR A 56 -4.11 12.85 -0.79
N THR A 57 -5.01 13.80 -0.45
CA THR A 57 -4.61 15.14 0.04
C THR A 57 -4.09 15.16 1.47
N HIS A 58 -4.56 14.26 2.33
CA HIS A 58 -4.19 14.22 3.76
C HIS A 58 -3.79 12.82 4.22
N PRO A 59 -2.71 12.25 3.67
CA PRO A 59 -2.28 10.91 4.04
C PRO A 59 -1.83 10.86 5.51
N ILE A 60 -2.14 9.75 6.18
CA ILE A 60 -1.68 9.43 7.54
C ILE A 60 -0.17 9.20 7.52
N THR A 61 0.35 8.53 6.50
CA THR A 61 1.78 8.27 6.30
C THR A 61 2.08 8.23 4.81
N SER A 62 3.24 8.78 4.43
CA SER A 62 3.72 8.79 3.05
C SER A 62 5.04 8.04 2.94
N LEU A 63 5.07 7.05 2.05
CA LEU A 63 6.27 6.28 1.71
C LEU A 63 6.71 6.68 0.31
N LEU A 64 7.94 7.22 0.19
CA LEU A 64 8.45 7.86 -1.03
C LEU A 64 9.76 7.23 -1.56
N ASP A 65 10.28 6.21 -0.88
CA ASP A 65 11.64 5.70 -1.12
C ASP A 65 11.76 4.74 -2.31
N GLY A 66 10.63 4.28 -2.88
CA GLY A 66 10.60 3.29 -3.96
C GLY A 66 10.73 1.84 -3.47
N GLU A 67 11.42 1.61 -2.35
CA GLU A 67 11.49 0.31 -1.68
C GLU A 67 11.21 0.52 -0.19
N SER A 68 9.94 0.64 0.16
CA SER A 68 9.50 1.05 1.49
C SER A 68 8.99 -0.11 2.33
N LEU A 69 9.32 -0.07 3.62
CA LEU A 69 8.82 -1.00 4.62
C LEU A 69 7.77 -0.32 5.49
N PHE A 70 6.68 -1.01 5.77
CA PHE A 70 5.63 -0.56 6.66
C PHE A 70 5.29 -1.64 7.68
N VAL A 71 5.43 -1.33 8.96
CA VAL A 71 5.13 -2.27 10.05
C VAL A 71 3.68 -2.13 10.50
N LEU A 72 2.95 -3.23 10.55
CA LEU A 72 1.57 -3.29 11.07
C LEU A 72 1.59 -3.17 12.60
N GLY A 73 1.71 -1.95 13.11
CA GLY A 73 1.88 -1.68 14.55
C GLY A 73 0.60 -1.77 15.40
N ARG A 74 -0.57 -1.96 14.79
CA ARG A 74 -1.87 -2.03 15.49
C ARG A 74 -2.78 -3.09 14.88
N SER A 75 -3.74 -3.56 15.66
CA SER A 75 -4.88 -4.32 15.16
C SER A 75 -5.83 -3.42 14.37
N GLY A 76 -6.52 -4.00 13.39
CA GLY A 76 -7.55 -3.32 12.60
C GLY A 76 -7.12 -3.09 11.16
N PRO A 77 -7.97 -2.43 10.36
CA PRO A 77 -7.71 -2.21 8.95
C PRO A 77 -6.65 -1.12 8.73
N PHE A 78 -5.90 -1.30 7.65
CA PHE A 78 -5.00 -0.31 7.06
C PHE A 78 -5.41 -0.16 5.59
N PHE A 79 -5.42 1.07 5.10
CA PHE A 79 -5.77 1.38 3.72
C PHE A 79 -4.61 2.08 3.06
N PHE A 80 -4.25 1.60 1.87
CA PHE A 80 -3.11 2.13 1.12
C PHE A 80 -3.57 2.48 -0.29
N VAL A 81 -3.14 3.65 -0.77
CA VAL A 81 -3.39 4.13 -2.14
C VAL A 81 -2.09 4.60 -2.78
N SER A 82 -2.08 4.62 -4.11
CA SER A 82 -0.99 5.23 -4.86
C SER A 82 -1.11 6.74 -4.72
N GLY A 83 0.01 7.41 -4.50
CA GLY A 83 0.05 8.88 -4.52
C GLY A 83 0.19 9.44 -5.94
N ASN A 84 0.41 8.58 -6.94
CA ASN A 84 0.33 8.96 -8.34
C ASN A 84 -1.12 8.88 -8.83
N SER A 85 -1.59 9.96 -9.45
CA SER A 85 -2.92 10.06 -10.05
C SER A 85 -2.94 9.78 -11.56
N GLU A 86 -1.77 9.50 -12.16
CA GLU A 86 -1.62 9.21 -13.60
C GLU A 86 -1.71 7.72 -13.95
#